data_AF-A0A2Z4LS95-F1
#
_entry.id   AF-A0A2Z4LS95-F1
#
_cell.length_a   1.000
_cell.length_b   1.000
_cell.length_c   1.000
_cell.angle_alpha   90.00
_cell.angle_beta   90.00
_cell.angle_gamma   90.00
#
_symmetry.space_group_name_H-M   'P 1'
#
loop_
_entity.id
_entity.type
_entity.pdbx_description
1 polymer ?
#
loop_
_entity_poly.entity_id
_entity_poly.type
_entity_poly.pdbx_seq_one_letter_code
_entity_poly.pdbx_strand_id
1 'polypeptide(L)'
;MEIIIGVLGLAIACLTFKYTFFSKPTEELNHLKLQFKSNQKLSQEVQRELEDYINKANAANDFIFQDVTFQNFLTEIKEAHVVNLSDKLFDKIRNPELTKSTILSMTKSLETQFEGLLEIQTRIRLLKRSLNH
;
A
#
# COMPACT_ATOMS: atom_id res chain seq x y z
N MET A 1 -48.57 21.34 -14.35
CA MET A 1 -47.52 20.50 -14.98
C MET A 1 -46.11 20.88 -14.49
N GLU A 2 -45.81 22.16 -14.26
CA GLU A 2 -44.48 22.61 -13.81
C GLU A 2 -44.05 22.13 -12.41
N ILE A 3 -44.97 22.14 -11.42
CA ILE A 3 -44.67 21.68 -10.05
C ILE A 3 -44.34 20.18 -10.00
N ILE A 4 -45.00 19.37 -10.84
CA ILE A 4 -44.81 17.92 -10.89
C ILE A 4 -43.39 17.56 -11.39
N ILE A 5 -42.89 18.30 -12.39
CA ILE A 5 -41.54 18.12 -12.94
C ILE A 5 -40.48 18.51 -11.90
N GLY A 6 -40.71 19.61 -11.16
CA GLY A 6 -39.81 20.05 -10.08
C GLY A 6 -39.67 19.03 -8.94
N VAL A 7 -40.78 18.43 -8.49
CA VAL A 7 -40.78 17.40 -7.43
C VAL A 7 -40.10 16.10 -7.91
N LEU A 8 -40.33 15.69 -9.17
CA LEU A 8 -39.65 14.54 -9.77
C LEU A 8 -38.13 14.73 -9.86
N GLY A 9 -37.66 15.93 -10.26
CA GLY A 9 -36.24 16.26 -10.30
C GLY A 9 -35.58 16.21 -8.91
N LEU A 10 -36.24 16.74 -7.89
CA LEU A 10 -35.76 16.70 -6.50
C LEU A 10 -35.70 15.26 -5.96
N ALA A 11 -36.70 14.43 -6.26
CA ALA A 11 -36.72 13.03 -5.86
C ALA A 11 -35.56 12.24 -6.48
N ILE A 12 -35.31 12.42 -7.79
CA ILE A 12 -34.17 11.78 -8.47
C ILE A 12 -32.85 12.27 -7.89
N ALA A 13 -32.70 13.58 -7.65
CA ALA A 13 -31.49 14.14 -7.03
C ALA A 13 -31.24 13.56 -5.63
N CYS A 14 -32.27 13.45 -4.78
CA CYS A 14 -32.16 12.81 -3.47
C CYS A 14 -31.82 11.32 -3.57
N LEU A 15 -32.40 10.59 -4.53
CA LEU A 15 -32.09 9.17 -4.75
C LEU A 15 -30.67 8.97 -5.25
N THR A 16 -30.21 9.75 -6.22
CA THR A 16 -28.83 9.72 -6.72
C THR A 16 -27.85 10.14 -5.63
N PHE A 17 -28.13 11.21 -4.88
CA PHE A 17 -27.32 11.61 -3.73
C PHE A 17 -27.21 10.49 -2.70
N LYS A 18 -28.34 9.85 -2.37
CA LYS A 18 -28.37 8.74 -1.42
C LYS A 18 -27.59 7.53 -1.94
N TYR A 19 -27.74 7.19 -3.22
CA TYR A 19 -27.01 6.10 -3.85
C TYR A 19 -25.50 6.38 -3.88
N THR A 20 -25.08 7.60 -4.24
CA THR A 20 -23.66 7.98 -4.32
C THR A 20 -22.99 8.09 -2.95
N PHE A 21 -23.69 8.57 -1.91
CA PHE A 21 -23.12 8.74 -0.57
C PHE A 21 -23.30 7.54 0.37
N PHE A 22 -24.38 6.76 0.24
CA PHE A 22 -24.68 5.63 1.13
C PHE A 22 -24.51 4.26 0.50
N SER A 23 -24.16 4.16 -0.79
CA SER A 23 -23.73 2.86 -1.34
C SER A 23 -22.41 2.45 -0.70
N LYS A 24 -22.25 1.14 -0.49
CA LYS A 24 -21.00 0.59 0.03
C LYS A 24 -19.88 0.95 -0.96
N PRO A 25 -18.74 1.49 -0.49
CA PRO A 25 -17.61 1.92 -1.33
C PRO A 25 -16.86 0.72 -1.91
N THR A 26 -17.53 -0.04 -2.76
CA THR A 26 -17.09 -1.37 -3.22
C THR A 26 -15.92 -1.26 -4.19
N GLU A 27 -15.95 -0.25 -5.06
CA GLU A 27 -14.88 0.04 -6.00
C GLU A 27 -13.61 0.49 -5.27
N GLU A 28 -13.73 1.47 -4.38
CA GLU A 28 -12.62 1.98 -3.59
C GLU A 28 -12.03 0.88 -2.69
N LEU A 29 -12.89 0.02 -2.12
CA LEU A 29 -12.44 -1.13 -1.33
C LEU A 29 -11.67 -2.15 -2.18
N ASN A 30 -12.11 -2.40 -3.42
CA ASN A 30 -11.38 -3.29 -4.32
C ASN A 30 -10.04 -2.70 -4.75
N HIS A 31 -9.99 -1.40 -5.04
CA HIS A 31 -8.74 -0.69 -5.32
C HIS A 31 -7.79 -0.77 -4.12
N LEU A 32 -8.27 -0.53 -2.91
CA LEU A 32 -7.50 -0.66 -1.67
C LEU A 32 -6.90 -2.07 -1.51
N LYS A 33 -7.68 -3.12 -1.76
CA LYS A 33 -7.20 -4.51 -1.67
C LYS A 33 -6.09 -4.80 -2.68
N LEU A 34 -6.25 -4.32 -3.91
CA LEU A 34 -5.23 -4.48 -4.95
C LEU A 34 -3.94 -3.76 -4.55
N GLN A 35 -4.03 -2.50 -4.09
CA GLN A 35 -2.87 -1.73 -3.63
C GLN A 35 -2.17 -2.39 -2.44
N PHE A 36 -2.93 -2.97 -1.52
CA PHE A 36 -2.37 -3.69 -0.37
C PHE A 36 -1.56 -4.90 -0.83
N LYS A 37 -2.11 -5.72 -1.74
CA LYS A 37 -1.42 -6.90 -2.26
C LYS A 37 -0.20 -6.54 -3.10
N SER A 38 -0.25 -5.45 -3.85
CA SER A 38 0.91 -4.91 -4.57
C SER A 38 2.03 -4.49 -3.60
N ASN A 39 1.71 -3.76 -2.54
CA ASN A 39 2.68 -3.39 -1.50
C ASN A 39 3.25 -4.62 -0.77
N GLN A 40 2.39 -5.58 -0.42
CA GLN A 40 2.79 -6.83 0.23
C GLN A 40 3.83 -7.57 -0.63
N LYS A 41 3.54 -7.74 -1.93
CA LYS A 41 4.45 -8.40 -2.87
C LYS A 41 5.76 -7.64 -3.02
N LEU A 42 5.71 -6.32 -3.23
CA LEU A 42 6.91 -5.50 -3.41
C LEU A 42 7.78 -5.51 -2.15
N SER A 43 7.19 -5.42 -0.97
CA SER A 43 7.91 -5.50 0.30
C SER A 43 8.66 -6.83 0.45
N GLN A 44 8.04 -7.97 0.08
CA GLN A 44 8.70 -9.28 0.06
C GLN A 44 9.84 -9.35 -0.96
N GLU A 45 9.66 -8.75 -2.15
CA GLU A 45 10.71 -8.66 -3.15
C GLU A 45 11.91 -7.85 -2.65
N VAL A 46 11.68 -6.69 -2.04
CA VAL A 46 12.72 -5.86 -1.42
C VAL A 46 13.49 -6.65 -0.36
N GLN A 47 12.79 -7.34 0.55
CA GLN A 47 13.43 -8.17 1.58
C GLN A 47 14.35 -9.23 0.97
N ARG A 48 13.87 -9.95 -0.05
CA ARG A 48 14.67 -10.97 -0.75
C ARG A 48 15.87 -10.38 -1.49
N GLU A 49 15.68 -9.25 -2.17
CA GLU A 49 16.76 -8.59 -2.90
C GLU A 49 17.84 -8.05 -1.95
N LEU A 50 17.43 -7.52 -0.80
CA LEU A 50 18.29 -7.02 0.26
C LEU A 50 19.10 -8.16 0.91
N GLU A 51 18.43 -9.26 1.26
CA GLU A 51 19.05 -10.46 1.83
C GLU A 51 20.05 -11.10 0.85
N ASP A 52 19.70 -11.18 -0.44
CA ASP A 52 20.62 -11.63 -1.49
C ASP A 52 21.86 -10.74 -1.62
N TYR A 53 21.69 -9.42 -1.55
CA TYR A 53 22.81 -8.47 -1.58
C TYR A 53 23.72 -8.65 -0.35
N ILE A 54 23.15 -8.68 0.85
CA ILE A 54 23.89 -8.90 2.11
C ILE A 54 24.75 -10.16 2.02
N ASN A 55 24.17 -11.27 1.55
CA ASN A 55 24.85 -12.55 1.46
C ASN A 55 25.97 -12.54 0.41
N LYS A 56 25.74 -11.94 -0.77
CA LYS A 56 26.74 -11.91 -1.86
C LYS A 56 27.90 -10.96 -1.59
N ALA A 57 27.62 -9.81 -0.97
CA ALA A 57 28.63 -8.80 -0.69
C ALA A 57 29.27 -8.96 0.71
N ASN A 58 28.78 -9.88 1.54
CA ASN A 58 29.10 -9.97 2.96
C ASN A 58 28.87 -8.62 3.70
N ALA A 59 27.82 -7.90 3.30
CA ALA A 59 27.58 -6.50 3.65
C ALA A 59 26.69 -6.30 4.88
N ALA A 60 26.49 -7.33 5.71
CA ALA A 60 25.53 -7.28 6.83
C ALA A 60 25.78 -6.11 7.79
N ASN A 61 27.05 -5.83 8.06
CA ASN A 61 27.51 -4.76 8.96
C ASN A 61 27.83 -3.44 8.23
N ASP A 62 27.75 -3.42 6.90
CA ASP A 62 27.98 -2.21 6.13
C ASP A 62 26.77 -1.28 6.28
N PHE A 63 27.02 0.02 6.13
CA PHE A 63 25.99 1.04 6.26
C PHE A 63 25.23 1.23 4.95
N ILE A 64 23.91 1.04 5.00
CA ILE A 64 23.01 1.44 3.91
C ILE A 64 22.63 2.91 4.05
N PHE A 65 22.34 3.38 5.26
CA PHE A 65 22.14 4.80 5.57
C PHE A 65 23.10 5.19 6.69
N GLN A 66 23.19 6.49 6.98
CA GLN A 66 23.97 6.95 8.12
C GLN A 66 23.53 6.20 9.38
N ASP A 67 24.49 5.51 10.03
CA ASP A 67 24.30 4.75 11.26
C ASP A 67 23.30 3.57 11.18
N VAL A 68 22.86 3.17 9.98
CA VAL A 68 21.96 2.02 9.78
C VAL A 68 22.64 0.97 8.91
N THR A 69 22.88 -0.21 9.50
CA THR A 69 23.47 -1.34 8.78
C THR A 69 22.44 -2.02 7.87
N PHE A 70 22.90 -2.71 6.83
CA PHE A 70 22.01 -3.49 5.97
C PHE A 70 21.21 -4.54 6.76
N GLN A 71 21.82 -5.18 7.75
CA GLN A 71 21.14 -6.18 8.58
C GLN A 71 20.04 -5.55 9.45
N ASN A 72 20.30 -4.41 10.08
CA ASN A 72 19.31 -3.71 10.89
C ASN A 72 18.14 -3.25 10.02
N PHE A 73 18.44 -2.69 8.84
CA PHE A 73 17.41 -2.27 7.90
C PHE A 73 16.55 -3.43 7.38
N LEU A 74 17.16 -4.60 7.10
CA LEU A 74 16.41 -5.81 6.73
C LEU A 74 15.46 -6.24 7.85
N THR A 75 15.91 -6.19 9.10
CA THR A 75 15.06 -6.47 10.28
C THR A 75 13.88 -5.51 10.35
N GLU A 76 14.13 -4.20 10.24
CA GLU A 76 13.07 -3.18 10.28
C GLU A 76 12.03 -3.37 9.16
N ILE A 77 12.46 -3.65 7.92
CA ILE A 77 11.53 -3.91 6.82
C ILE A 77 10.69 -5.17 7.08
N LYS A 78 11.30 -6.25 7.60
CA LYS A 78 10.59 -7.49 7.94
C LYS A 78 9.54 -7.24 9.03
N GLU A 79 9.87 -6.49 10.07
CA GLU A 79 8.95 -6.12 11.14
C GLU A 79 7.82 -5.23 10.63
N ALA A 80 8.14 -4.18 9.86
CA ALA A 80 7.15 -3.30 9.25
C ALA A 80 6.19 -4.06 8.33
N HIS A 81 6.67 -5.07 7.61
CA HIS A 81 5.83 -5.94 6.79
C HIS A 81 4.83 -6.73 7.62
N VAL A 82 5.26 -7.32 8.73
CA VAL A 82 4.36 -8.10 9.61
C VAL A 82 3.27 -7.19 10.19
N VAL A 83 3.63 -5.98 10.60
CA VAL A 83 2.68 -5.03 11.21
C VAL A 83 1.72 -4.44 10.17
N ASN A 84 2.24 -4.02 9.01
CA ASN A 84 1.50 -3.16 8.07
C ASN A 84 1.03 -3.87 6.80
N LEU A 85 1.55 -5.06 6.50
CA LEU A 85 1.30 -5.79 5.25
C LEU A 85 1.01 -7.29 5.48
N SER A 86 0.66 -7.70 6.70
CA SER A 86 0.31 -9.09 6.98
C SER A 86 -1.05 -9.49 6.40
N ASP A 87 -1.21 -10.78 6.11
CA ASP A 87 -2.50 -11.33 5.69
C ASP A 87 -3.59 -11.14 6.75
N LYS A 88 -3.22 -11.17 8.03
CA LYS A 88 -4.13 -10.85 9.14
C LYS A 88 -4.69 -9.43 9.04
N LEU A 89 -3.88 -8.45 8.62
CA LEU A 89 -4.35 -7.09 8.40
C LEU A 89 -5.19 -7.00 7.11
N PHE A 90 -4.77 -7.69 6.04
CA PHE A 90 -5.55 -7.77 4.80
C PHE A 90 -6.98 -8.29 5.03
N ASP A 91 -7.12 -9.33 5.87
CA ASP A 91 -8.44 -9.88 6.21
C ASP A 91 -9.31 -8.90 6.99
N LYS A 92 -8.72 -8.05 7.84
CA LYS A 92 -9.46 -6.97 8.50
C LYS A 92 -9.93 -5.90 7.51
N ILE A 93 -9.12 -5.59 6.49
CA ILE A 93 -9.46 -4.61 5.46
C ILE A 93 -10.65 -5.08 4.61
N ARG A 94 -10.89 -6.39 4.51
CA ARG A 94 -12.06 -6.93 3.79
C ARG A 94 -13.42 -6.65 4.48
N ASN A 95 -13.44 -6.00 5.65
CA ASN A 95 -14.66 -5.72 6.40
C ASN A 95 -15.59 -4.71 5.66
N PRO A 96 -16.89 -5.02 5.48
CA PRO A 96 -17.88 -4.10 4.89
C PRO A 96 -18.15 -2.81 5.70
N GLU A 97 -17.63 -2.66 6.92
CA GLU A 97 -17.86 -1.50 7.79
C GLU A 97 -16.91 -0.31 7.54
N LEU A 98 -15.92 -0.45 6.65
CA LEU A 98 -15.01 0.67 6.34
C LEU A 98 -15.73 1.80 5.61
N THR A 99 -15.60 3.02 6.12
CA THR A 99 -16.11 4.21 5.44
C THR A 99 -15.27 4.54 4.21
N LYS A 100 -15.86 5.22 3.21
CA LYS A 100 -15.14 5.69 2.02
C LYS A 100 -13.92 6.55 2.38
N SER A 101 -14.05 7.44 3.37
CA SER A 101 -12.94 8.29 3.83
C SER A 101 -11.80 7.47 4.44
N THR A 102 -12.11 6.45 5.25
CA THR A 102 -11.12 5.53 5.79
C THR A 102 -10.39 4.78 4.66
N ILE A 103 -11.14 4.26 3.69
CA ILE A 103 -10.57 3.54 2.54
C ILE A 103 -9.61 4.44 1.77
N LEU A 104 -10.01 5.67 1.43
CA LEU A 104 -9.16 6.61 0.70
C LEU A 104 -7.88 6.97 1.48
N SER A 105 -7.98 7.15 2.80
CA SER A 105 -6.81 7.41 3.65
C SER A 105 -5.84 6.22 3.66
N MET A 106 -6.36 4.99 3.74
CA MET A 106 -5.54 3.78 3.69
C MET A 106 -4.90 3.59 2.31
N THR A 107 -5.64 3.85 1.24
CA THR A 107 -5.11 3.79 -0.13
C THR A 107 -3.94 4.76 -0.30
N LYS A 108 -4.10 6.02 0.14
CA LYS A 108 -3.02 7.01 0.07
C LYS A 108 -1.79 6.61 0.88
N SER A 109 -1.99 6.03 2.07
CA SER A 109 -0.88 5.49 2.87
C SER A 109 -0.13 4.37 2.15
N LEU A 110 -0.84 3.49 1.44
CA LEU A 110 -0.23 2.41 0.66
C LEU A 110 0.48 2.92 -0.60
N GLU A 111 0.03 4.02 -1.20
CA GLU A 111 0.73 4.68 -2.32
C GLU A 111 2.08 5.23 -1.86
N THR A 112 2.12 5.95 -0.74
CA THR A 112 3.38 6.45 -0.17
C THR A 112 4.31 5.30 0.24
N GLN A 113 3.78 4.23 0.83
CA GLN A 113 4.59 3.05 1.16
C GLN A 113 5.16 2.38 -0.10
N PHE A 114 4.39 2.31 -1.18
CA PHE A 114 4.81 1.73 -2.44
C PHE A 114 5.96 2.51 -3.07
N GLU A 115 5.87 3.84 -3.10
CA GLU A 115 6.91 4.74 -3.59
C GLU A 115 8.22 4.54 -2.81
N GLY A 116 8.16 4.51 -1.47
CA GLY A 116 9.34 4.26 -0.63
C GLY A 116 9.97 2.90 -0.87
N LEU A 117 9.15 1.84 -1.03
CA LEU A 117 9.64 0.50 -1.35
C LEU A 117 10.32 0.45 -2.72
N LEU A 118 9.80 1.15 -3.73
CA LEU A 118 10.41 1.25 -5.06
C LEU A 118 11.76 1.96 -5.03
N GLU A 119 11.89 3.02 -4.24
CA GLU A 119 13.16 3.72 -4.06
C GLU A 119 14.21 2.79 -3.47
N ILE A 120 13.85 2.07 -2.41
CA ILE A 120 14.73 1.09 -1.75
C ILE A 120 15.12 -0.02 -2.73
N GLN A 121 14.15 -0.60 -3.46
CA GLN A 121 14.41 -1.64 -4.45
C GLN A 121 15.39 -1.15 -5.53
N THR A 122 15.17 0.05 -6.04
CA THR A 122 16.04 0.67 -7.05
C THR A 122 17.46 0.81 -6.52
N ARG A 123 17.62 1.30 -5.29
CA ARG A 123 18.93 1.44 -4.66
C ARG A 123 19.65 0.10 -4.48
N ILE A 124 18.97 -0.92 -3.99
CA ILE A 124 19.52 -2.28 -3.85
C ILE A 124 19.98 -2.82 -5.21
N ARG A 125 19.18 -2.64 -6.26
CA ARG A 125 19.53 -3.09 -7.61
C ARG A 125 20.76 -2.39 -8.17
N LEU A 126 20.94 -1.09 -7.89
CA LEU A 126 22.14 -0.36 -8.28
C LEU A 126 23.39 -0.92 -7.56
N LEU A 127 23.29 -1.18 -6.26
CA LEU A 127 24.38 -1.81 -5.48
C LEU A 127 24.71 -3.22 -5.99
N LYS A 128 23.71 -4.01 -6.36
CA LYS A 128 23.92 -5.35 -6.94
C LYS A 128 24.62 -5.29 -8.30
N ARG A 129 24.36 -4.25 -9.11
CA ARG A 129 25.03 -4.06 -10.40
C ARG A 129 26.51 -3.70 -10.22
N SER A 130 26.86 -2.91 -9.21
CA SER A 130 28.27 -2.58 -8.94
C SER A 130 29.09 -3.77 -8.45
N LEU A 131 28.48 -4.87 -7.99
CA LEU A 131 29.20 -6.10 -7.66
C LEU A 131 29.64 -6.92 -8.89
N ASN A 132 29.02 -6.68 -10.05
CA ASN A 132 29.27 -7.43 -11.28
C ASN A 132 30.26 -6.72 -12.24
N HIS A 133 30.87 -5.63 -11.79
CA HIS A 133 31.89 -4.86 -12.50
C HIS A 133 33.19 -4.89 -11.72
#